data_AF-A0A151EMH0-F1
#
_entry.id   AF-A0A151EMH0-F1
#
_cell.length_a   1.000
_cell.length_b   1.000
_cell.length_c   1.000
_cell.angle_alpha   90.00
_cell.angle_beta   90.00
_cell.angle_gamma   90.00
#
_symmetry.space_group_name_H-M   'P 1'
#
loop_
_entity.id
_entity.type
_entity.pdbx_description
1 polymer ?
#
loop_
_entity_poly.entity_id
_entity_poly.type
_entity_poly.pdbx_seq_one_letter_code
_entity_poly.pdbx_strand_id
1 'polypeptide(L)'
;MKVNRKFVEEGRAVSAVIGVILMVAITVAIAATVYVYVSGMIGTSPESAPNIQFIKNADLMTLTVTQSDTTNIAWSDFEVVNATGVTQAITVYNAALTGYVTAGDTLTFPEAGTYKIRYTPTNTLIGEWTYA
;
A
#
# COMPACT_ATOMS: atom_id res chain seq x y z
N MET A 1 67.26 46.15 -3.20
CA MET A 1 65.79 46.01 -3.20
C MET A 1 65.44 44.57 -2.83
N LYS A 2 64.81 44.34 -1.67
CA LYS A 2 64.35 43.00 -1.21
C LYS A 2 62.96 42.75 -1.78
N VAL A 3 62.81 41.71 -2.59
CA VAL A 3 61.52 41.30 -3.17
C VAL A 3 60.83 40.32 -2.22
N ASN A 4 59.66 40.72 -1.72
CA ASN A 4 58.74 39.93 -0.90
C ASN A 4 58.18 38.72 -1.68
N ARG A 5 58.86 37.56 -1.63
CA ARG A 5 58.39 36.31 -2.25
C ARG A 5 57.45 35.46 -1.36
N LYS A 6 56.98 35.99 -0.23
CA LYS A 6 56.17 35.22 0.73
C LYS A 6 54.70 35.02 0.31
N PHE A 7 54.17 35.88 -0.57
CA PHE A 7 52.74 35.85 -0.95
C PHE A 7 52.37 34.86 -2.07
N VAL A 8 53.33 34.14 -2.67
CA VAL A 8 53.06 33.18 -3.76
C VAL A 8 52.87 31.74 -3.24
N GLU A 9 53.33 31.43 -2.02
CA GLU A 9 53.13 30.11 -1.40
C GLU A 9 51.77 29.97 -0.68
N GLU A 10 51.15 31.08 -0.28
CA GLU A 10 49.90 31.08 0.50
C GLU A 10 48.64 30.70 -0.32
N GLY A 11 48.68 30.82 -1.66
CA GLY A 11 47.55 30.50 -2.53
C GLY A 11 47.43 29.03 -2.99
N ARG A 12 48.52 28.24 -2.91
CA ARG A 12 48.52 26.84 -3.38
C ARG A 12 47.88 25.87 -2.39
N ALA A 13 47.93 26.16 -1.09
CA ALA A 13 47.30 25.34 -0.06
C ALA A 13 45.77 25.46 -0.07
N VAL A 14 45.24 26.62 -0.46
CA VAL A 14 43.79 26.91 -0.49
C VAL A 14 43.07 26.07 -1.56
N SER A 15 43.75 25.71 -2.66
CA SER A 15 43.18 24.83 -3.70
C SER A 15 42.97 23.39 -3.23
N ALA A 16 43.84 22.85 -2.37
CA ALA A 16 43.69 21.50 -1.83
C ALA A 16 42.47 21.40 -0.90
N VAL A 17 42.29 22.40 -0.04
CA VAL A 17 41.18 22.46 0.91
C VAL A 17 39.84 22.67 0.19
N ILE A 18 39.79 23.54 -0.82
CA ILE A 18 38.57 23.76 -1.60
C ILE A 18 38.14 22.47 -2.32
N GLY A 19 39.08 21.70 -2.87
CA GLY A 19 38.77 20.42 -3.50
C GLY A 19 38.12 19.42 -2.53
N VAL A 20 38.62 19.35 -1.30
CA VAL A 20 38.06 18.49 -0.25
C VAL A 20 36.65 18.96 0.15
N ILE A 21 36.45 20.26 0.34
CA ILE A 21 35.13 20.81 0.70
C ILE A 21 34.10 20.49 -0.40
N LEU A 22 34.47 20.66 -1.67
CA LEU A 22 33.57 20.37 -2.79
C LEU A 22 33.23 18.88 -2.91
N MET A 23 34.22 18.01 -2.70
CA MET A 23 34.01 16.56 -2.73
C MET A 23 33.09 16.09 -1.60
N VAL A 24 33.32 16.59 -0.39
CA VAL A 24 32.50 16.26 0.78
C VAL A 24 31.09 16.82 0.61
N ALA A 25 30.94 18.04 0.11
CA ALA A 25 29.62 18.64 -0.09
C ALA A 25 28.72 17.83 -1.02
N ILE A 26 29.25 17.39 -2.18
CA ILE A 26 28.48 16.64 -3.16
C ILE A 26 28.16 15.23 -2.64
N THR A 27 29.12 14.56 -2.00
CA THR A 27 28.91 13.21 -1.47
C THR A 27 27.89 13.18 -0.34
N VAL A 28 27.90 14.17 0.56
CA VAL A 28 26.91 14.30 1.63
C VAL A 28 25.51 14.57 1.05
N ALA A 29 25.41 15.42 0.02
CA ALA A 29 24.14 15.68 -0.65
C ALA A 29 23.56 14.43 -1.35
N ILE A 30 24.40 13.65 -2.05
CA ILE A 30 23.98 12.41 -2.68
C ILE A 30 23.60 11.36 -1.63
N ALA A 31 24.41 11.19 -0.58
CA ALA A 31 24.12 10.22 0.48
C ALA A 31 22.79 10.54 1.18
N ALA A 32 22.53 11.81 1.49
CA ALA A 32 21.28 12.24 2.13
C ALA A 32 20.05 12.02 1.23
N THR A 33 20.15 12.36 -0.05
CA THR A 33 19.02 12.19 -0.98
C THR A 33 18.72 10.72 -1.26
N VAL A 34 19.75 9.89 -1.43
CA VAL A 34 19.59 8.43 -1.57
C VAL A 34 19.00 7.83 -0.30
N TYR A 35 19.41 8.28 0.90
CA TYR A 35 18.82 7.82 2.15
C TYR A 35 17.32 8.12 2.24
N VAL A 36 16.88 9.33 1.89
CA VAL A 36 15.45 9.70 1.88
C VAL A 36 14.68 8.90 0.83
N TYR A 37 15.25 8.73 -0.36
CA TYR A 37 14.64 7.96 -1.45
C TYR A 37 14.46 6.47 -1.08
N VAL A 38 15.52 5.85 -0.56
CA VAL A 38 15.51 4.44 -0.13
C VAL A 38 14.63 4.25 1.09
N SER A 39 14.66 5.16 2.07
CA SER A 39 13.77 5.10 3.25
C SER A 39 12.29 5.21 2.85
N GLY A 40 11.96 6.11 1.91
CA GLY A 40 10.61 6.22 1.36
C GLY A 40 10.15 4.96 0.61
N MET A 41 11.07 4.20 0.03
CA MET A 41 10.78 2.91 -0.63
C MET A 41 10.71 1.72 0.34
N ILE A 42 11.46 1.74 1.45
CA ILE A 42 11.45 0.68 2.47
C ILE A 42 10.15 0.72 3.31
N GLY A 43 9.49 1.87 3.40
CA GLY A 43 8.33 2.07 4.27
C GLY A 43 7.00 1.49 3.78
N THR A 44 6.89 1.12 2.51
CA THR A 44 5.65 0.55 1.97
C THR A 44 5.99 -0.65 1.10
N SER A 45 6.01 -1.85 1.68
CA SER A 45 5.70 -3.02 0.85
C SER A 45 4.34 -2.71 0.22
N PRO A 46 4.19 -2.75 -1.12
CA PRO A 46 2.88 -2.57 -1.72
C PRO A 46 2.04 -3.75 -1.25
N GLU A 47 1.23 -3.54 -0.21
CA GLU A 47 0.18 -4.48 0.12
C GLU A 47 -0.68 -4.58 -1.13
N SER A 48 -0.62 -5.74 -1.78
CA SER A 48 -1.43 -6.01 -2.94
C SER A 48 -2.78 -6.48 -2.43
N ALA A 49 -3.86 -5.96 -3.04
CA ALA A 49 -5.19 -6.43 -2.71
C ALA A 49 -5.27 -7.95 -2.95
N PRO A 50 -5.91 -8.71 -2.05
CA PRO A 50 -6.04 -10.15 -2.22
C PRO A 50 -6.88 -10.49 -3.45
N ASN A 51 -6.52 -11.56 -4.14
CA ASN A 51 -7.35 -12.10 -5.21
C ASN A 51 -8.41 -13.03 -4.62
N ILE A 52 -9.67 -12.58 -4.63
CA ILE A 52 -10.81 -13.36 -4.16
C ILE A 52 -11.83 -13.42 -5.29
N GLN A 53 -12.30 -14.63 -5.59
CA GLN A 53 -13.34 -14.87 -6.56
C GLN A 53 -14.64 -15.23 -5.86
N PHE A 54 -15.71 -14.64 -6.37
CA PHE A 54 -17.04 -14.81 -5.84
C PHE A 54 -18.01 -15.26 -6.93
N ILE A 55 -18.92 -16.16 -6.57
CA ILE A 55 -20.06 -16.54 -7.40
C ILE A 55 -21.33 -15.95 -6.79
N LYS A 56 -22.07 -15.21 -7.62
CA LYS A 56 -23.38 -14.65 -7.28
C LYS A 56 -24.45 -15.73 -7.41
N ASN A 57 -25.26 -15.90 -6.38
CA ASN A 57 -26.53 -16.60 -6.44
C ASN A 57 -27.68 -15.58 -6.37
N ALA A 58 -28.37 -15.38 -7.50
CA ALA A 58 -29.43 -14.39 -7.60
C ALA A 58 -30.68 -14.77 -6.79
N ASP A 59 -31.02 -16.06 -6.71
CA ASP A 59 -32.26 -16.53 -6.10
C ASP A 59 -32.22 -16.46 -4.56
N LEU A 60 -31.04 -16.69 -3.98
CA LEU A 60 -30.83 -16.66 -2.52
C LEU A 60 -30.24 -15.34 -2.02
N MET A 61 -29.96 -14.39 -2.92
CA MET A 61 -29.28 -13.13 -2.60
C MET A 61 -27.96 -13.35 -1.83
N THR A 62 -27.23 -14.39 -2.23
CA THR A 62 -25.97 -14.77 -1.59
C THR A 62 -24.80 -14.63 -2.54
N LEU A 63 -23.64 -14.30 -1.99
CA LEU A 63 -22.36 -14.31 -2.68
C LEU A 63 -21.46 -15.36 -2.04
N THR A 64 -21.05 -16.37 -2.81
CA THR A 64 -20.21 -17.48 -2.31
C THR A 64 -18.77 -17.27 -2.74
N VAL A 65 -17.82 -17.36 -1.81
CA VAL A 65 -16.39 -17.36 -2.12
C VAL A 65 -16.02 -18.70 -2.74
N THR A 66 -15.47 -18.70 -3.96
CA THR A 66 -15.02 -19.93 -4.64
C THR A 66 -13.51 -20.09 -4.63
N GLN A 67 -12.79 -18.98 -4.58
CA GLN A 67 -11.35 -18.98 -4.45
C GLN A 67 -10.94 -17.79 -3.59
N SER A 68 -10.07 -18.03 -2.63
CA SER A 68 -9.36 -16.99 -1.88
C SER A 68 -7.87 -17.26 -2.02
N ASP A 69 -7.08 -16.19 -2.02
CA ASP A 69 -5.63 -16.34 -1.86
C ASP A 69 -5.33 -17.05 -0.54
N THR A 70 -4.22 -17.77 -0.48
CA THR A 70 -3.83 -18.65 0.63
C THR A 70 -3.35 -17.91 1.87
N THR A 71 -3.21 -16.59 1.77
CA THR A 71 -2.86 -15.72 2.89
C THR A 71 -4.08 -15.52 3.80
N ASN A 72 -3.83 -15.50 5.12
CA ASN A 72 -4.83 -15.31 6.17
C ASN A 72 -5.52 -13.92 6.10
N ILE A 73 -6.35 -13.69 5.09
CA ILE A 73 -7.08 -12.44 4.89
C ILE A 73 -8.28 -12.42 5.82
N ALA A 74 -8.43 -11.40 6.65
CA ALA A 74 -9.52 -11.34 7.61
C ALA A 74 -10.81 -10.77 7.01
N TRP A 75 -11.97 -11.28 7.43
CA TRP A 75 -13.27 -10.70 7.06
C TRP A 75 -13.44 -9.27 7.61
N SER A 76 -12.72 -8.91 8.67
CA SER A 76 -12.69 -7.55 9.24
C SER A 76 -12.06 -6.51 8.32
N ASP A 77 -11.24 -6.95 7.35
CA ASP A 77 -10.57 -6.04 6.42
C ASP A 77 -11.47 -5.68 5.23
N PHE A 78 -12.65 -6.30 5.13
CA PHE A 78 -13.62 -6.00 4.08
C PHE A 78 -14.73 -5.07 4.55
N GLU A 79 -15.10 -4.17 3.65
CA GLU A 79 -16.26 -3.30 3.79
C GLU A 79 -17.27 -3.60 2.68
N VAL A 80 -18.54 -3.82 3.05
CA VAL A 80 -19.64 -3.90 2.10
C VAL A 80 -20.39 -2.58 2.10
N VAL A 81 -20.54 -1.97 0.93
CA VAL A 81 -21.24 -0.69 0.76
C VAL A 81 -22.39 -0.87 -0.23
N ASN A 82 -23.60 -0.44 0.15
CA ASN A 82 -24.76 -0.42 -0.76
C ASN A 82 -24.68 0.78 -1.73
N ALA A 83 -25.50 0.81 -2.78
CA ALA A 83 -25.59 1.88 -3.79
C ALA A 83 -25.68 3.30 -3.19
N THR A 84 -26.31 3.44 -2.02
CA THR A 84 -26.49 4.70 -1.28
C THR A 84 -25.22 5.16 -0.54
N GLY A 85 -24.13 4.38 -0.59
CA GLY A 85 -22.88 4.71 0.10
C GLY A 85 -22.88 4.38 1.60
N VAL A 86 -23.91 3.67 2.09
CA VAL A 86 -24.01 3.23 3.48
C VAL A 86 -23.25 1.92 3.65
N THR A 87 -22.33 1.89 4.61
CA THR A 87 -21.62 0.69 5.03
C THR A 87 -22.58 -0.27 5.73
N GLN A 88 -22.73 -1.47 5.17
CA GLN A 88 -23.60 -2.51 5.71
C GLN A 88 -22.77 -3.47 6.56
N ALA A 89 -23.34 -3.91 7.69
CA ALA A 89 -22.74 -4.98 8.48
C ALA A 89 -22.73 -6.27 7.65
N ILE A 90 -21.54 -6.83 7.45
CA ILE A 90 -21.37 -8.09 6.73
C ILE A 90 -21.86 -9.22 7.62
N THR A 91 -22.96 -9.89 7.22
CA THR A 91 -23.36 -11.15 7.85
C THR A 91 -22.84 -12.31 7.00
N VAL A 92 -21.71 -12.87 7.41
CA VAL A 92 -21.10 -14.05 6.77
C VAL A 92 -21.74 -15.31 7.36
N TYR A 93 -22.41 -16.09 6.54
CA TYR A 93 -22.88 -17.43 6.87
C TYR A 93 -21.84 -18.46 6.42
N ASN A 94 -21.61 -19.48 7.24
CA ASN A 94 -20.65 -20.56 6.98
C ASN A 94 -19.16 -20.16 6.95
N ALA A 95 -18.79 -18.95 7.41
CA ALA A 95 -17.43 -18.79 7.93
C ALA A 95 -17.26 -19.84 9.03
N ALA A 96 -16.32 -20.74 8.88
CA ALA A 96 -16.02 -21.76 9.87
C ALA A 96 -15.48 -21.12 11.16
N LEU A 97 -16.25 -20.28 11.89
CA LEU A 97 -15.92 -19.63 13.16
C LEU A 97 -14.54 -18.95 13.27
N THR A 98 -13.84 -18.74 12.16
CA THR A 98 -12.49 -18.20 12.12
C THR A 98 -12.53 -16.98 11.25
N GLY A 99 -12.16 -15.82 11.78
CA GLY A 99 -12.29 -14.50 11.15
C GLY A 99 -11.51 -14.28 9.85
N TYR A 100 -11.14 -15.34 9.11
CA TYR A 100 -10.46 -15.33 7.83
C TYR A 100 -11.39 -15.76 6.69
N VAL A 101 -11.12 -15.26 5.48
CA VAL A 101 -11.82 -15.63 4.25
C VAL A 101 -11.40 -17.02 3.80
N THR A 102 -12.36 -17.92 3.62
CA THR A 102 -12.12 -19.26 3.06
C THR A 102 -13.07 -19.58 1.91
N ALA A 103 -12.63 -20.47 1.01
CA ALA A 103 -13.51 -20.96 -0.05
C ALA A 103 -14.69 -21.74 0.55
N GLY A 104 -15.90 -21.40 0.14
CA GLY A 104 -17.16 -21.94 0.67
C GLY A 104 -17.89 -21.00 1.63
N ASP A 105 -17.28 -19.88 2.04
CA ASP A 105 -17.95 -18.84 2.81
C ASP A 105 -19.05 -18.17 1.98
N THR A 106 -20.20 -17.87 2.59
CA THR A 106 -21.31 -17.20 1.92
C THR A 106 -21.69 -15.89 2.62
N LEU A 107 -21.83 -14.84 1.83
CA LEU A 107 -22.31 -13.54 2.27
C LEU A 107 -23.78 -13.44 1.89
N THR A 108 -24.66 -13.12 2.84
CA THR A 108 -26.09 -12.90 2.56
C THR A 108 -26.41 -11.42 2.66
N PHE A 109 -27.13 -10.89 1.67
CA PHE A 109 -27.54 -9.49 1.66
C PHE A 109 -28.99 -9.36 2.14
N PRO A 110 -29.31 -8.38 2.99
CA PRO A 110 -30.62 -8.26 3.61
C PRO A 110 -31.72 -7.79 2.64
N GLU A 111 -31.35 -7.02 1.61
CA GLU A 111 -32.29 -6.38 0.68
C GLU A 111 -31.77 -6.43 -0.76
N ALA A 112 -32.68 -6.40 -1.74
CA ALA A 112 -32.29 -6.30 -3.15
C ALA A 112 -31.62 -4.95 -3.41
N GLY A 113 -30.58 -4.94 -4.24
CA GLY A 113 -29.77 -3.75 -4.47
C GLY A 113 -28.36 -4.06 -4.96
N THR A 114 -27.58 -2.99 -5.15
CA THR A 114 -26.20 -3.07 -5.60
C THR A 114 -25.25 -2.99 -4.41
N TYR A 115 -24.41 -4.01 -4.25
CA TYR A 115 -23.44 -4.12 -3.18
C TYR A 115 -22.03 -4.11 -3.75
N LYS A 116 -21.17 -3.28 -3.17
CA LYS A 116 -19.74 -3.15 -3.48
C LYS A 116 -18.93 -3.74 -2.33
N ILE A 117 -17.98 -4.60 -2.64
CA ILE A 117 -17.03 -5.13 -1.66
C ILE A 117 -15.69 -4.45 -1.86
N ARG A 118 -15.19 -3.80 -0.81
CA ARG A 118 -13.89 -3.12 -0.78
C ARG A 118 -12.97 -3.79 0.23
N TYR A 119 -11.70 -3.92 -0.14
CA TYR A 119 -10.63 -4.28 0.79
C TYR A 119 -10.04 -2.99 1.38
N THR A 120 -10.19 -2.82 2.70
CA THR A 120 -9.87 -1.60 3.45
C THR A 120 -8.37 -1.27 3.45
N PRO A 121 -7.44 -2.22 3.67
CA PRO A 121 -6.00 -1.90 3.76
C PRO A 121 -5.43 -1.25 2.50
N THR A 122 -5.91 -1.64 1.31
CA THR A 122 -5.43 -1.08 0.03
C THR A 122 -6.48 -0.20 -0.67
N ASN A 123 -7.61 0.07 -0.01
CA ASN A 123 -8.77 0.79 -0.56
C ASN A 123 -9.18 0.29 -1.96
N THR A 124 -9.09 -1.01 -2.19
CA THR A 124 -9.32 -1.61 -3.51
C THR A 124 -10.73 -2.16 -3.62
N LEU A 125 -11.43 -1.84 -4.72
CA LEU A 125 -12.72 -2.46 -5.04
C LEU A 125 -12.48 -3.88 -5.58
N ILE A 126 -13.03 -4.88 -4.90
CA ILE A 126 -12.94 -6.28 -5.32
C ILE A 126 -14.02 -6.60 -6.36
N GLY A 127 -15.22 -6.07 -6.15
CA GLY A 127 -16.32 -6.26 -7.10
C GLY A 127 -17.59 -5.55 -6.69
N GLU A 128 -18.54 -5.56 -7.63
CA GLU A 128 -19.89 -5.03 -7.49
C GLU A 128 -20.90 -6.07 -7.96
N TRP A 129 -21.94 -6.30 -7.15
CA TRP A 129 -23.00 -7.25 -7.46
C TRP A 129 -24.37 -6.61 -7.23
N THR A 130 -25.24 -6.71 -8.24
CA THR A 130 -26.62 -6.21 -8.17
C THR A 130 -27.59 -7.37 -8.04
N TYR A 131 -28.40 -7.37 -6.99
CA TYR A 131 -29.53 -8.28 -6.80
C TYR A 131 -30.82 -7.56 -7.19
N ALA A 132 -31.68 -8.25 -7.95
CA ALA A 132 -32.95 -7.74 -8.45
C ALA A 132 -34.10 -8.23 -7.58
#